data_AF-A0A7C8A8Z1-F1
#
_entry.id   AF-A0A7C8A8Z1-F1
#
_cell.length_a   1.000
_cell.length_b   1.000
_cell.length_c   1.000
_cell.angle_alpha   90.00
_cell.angle_beta   90.00
_cell.angle_gamma   90.00
#
_symmetry.space_group_name_H-M   'P 1'
#
loop_
_entity.id
_entity.type
_entity.pdbx_description
1 polymer ?
#
loop_
_entity_poly.entity_id
_entity_poly.type
_entity_poly.pdbx_seq_one_letter_code
_entity_poly.pdbx_strand_id
1 'polypeptide(L)'
;MPNLNFRGKNVLVTGGTGMIGRQLVPLLMELGAYVRIASVDSATLAYEGTEFVFADLTDFSNCLLVCKDMDIVFHLAGIKGSPKMTAEKPASFFVPTIMFNTNMMEAARKCNVER
;
A
#
# COMPACT_ATOMS: atom_id res chain seq x y z
N MET A 1 -6.05 6.41 21.72
CA MET A 1 -5.76 5.28 20.82
C MET A 1 -4.88 4.32 21.61
N PRO A 2 -5.16 3.01 21.69
CA PRO A 2 -4.27 2.09 22.40
C PRO A 2 -2.85 2.23 21.80
N ASN A 3 -1.82 2.12 22.64
CA ASN A 3 -0.41 2.30 22.28
C ASN A 3 -0.01 1.32 21.16
N LEU A 4 -0.17 1.74 19.90
CA LEU A 4 0.25 0.95 18.76
C LEU A 4 1.77 1.07 18.67
N ASN A 5 2.48 -0.02 18.99
CA ASN A 5 3.93 -0.07 18.94
C ASN A 5 4.38 -0.54 17.55
N PHE A 6 5.06 0.32 16.81
CA PHE A 6 5.59 0.03 15.48
C PHE A 6 7.04 -0.47 15.49
N ARG A 7 7.72 -0.41 16.64
CA ARG A 7 9.12 -0.76 16.73
C ARG A 7 9.33 -2.25 16.44
N GLY A 8 10.16 -2.54 15.43
CA GLY A 8 10.47 -3.90 14.99
C GLY A 8 9.36 -4.58 14.19
N LYS A 9 8.28 -3.86 13.84
CA LYS A 9 7.19 -4.38 13.01
C LYS A 9 7.50 -4.21 11.54
N ASN A 10 7.15 -5.22 10.74
CA ASN A 10 7.17 -5.15 9.29
C ASN A 10 5.86 -4.51 8.80
N VAL A 11 5.96 -3.34 8.18
CA VAL A 11 4.82 -2.54 7.76
C VAL A 11 4.82 -2.39 6.24
N LEU A 12 3.74 -2.82 5.60
CA LEU A 12 3.49 -2.55 4.19
C LEU A 12 2.74 -1.23 4.03
N VAL A 13 3.21 -0.37 3.13
CA VAL A 13 2.52 0.84 2.68
C VAL A 13 2.27 0.73 1.18
N THR A 14 1.03 0.39 0.78
CA THR A 14 0.65 0.44 -0.64
C THR A 14 0.47 1.91 -1.05
N GLY A 15 0.89 2.29 -2.25
CA GLY A 15 0.88 3.69 -2.66
C GLY A 15 1.83 4.57 -1.83
N GLY A 16 2.88 3.99 -1.24
CA GLY A 16 3.87 4.69 -0.41
C GLY A 16 4.62 5.81 -1.13
N THR A 17 4.68 5.78 -2.46
CA THR A 17 5.25 6.85 -3.31
C THR A 17 4.26 7.99 -3.58
N GLY A 18 3.01 7.89 -3.12
CA GLY A 18 1.97 8.89 -3.29
C GLY A 18 2.01 10.01 -2.25
N MET A 19 1.10 10.98 -2.39
CA MET A 19 1.05 12.19 -1.55
C MET A 19 1.01 11.89 -0.04
N ILE A 20 0.14 10.97 0.40
CA ILE A 20 0.02 10.60 1.81
C ILE A 20 1.17 9.64 2.21
N GLY A 21 1.46 8.66 1.35
CA GLY A 21 2.50 7.67 1.58
C GLY A 21 3.88 8.29 1.89
N ARG A 22 4.30 9.29 1.12
CA ARG A 22 5.59 9.98 1.31
C ARG A 22 5.72 10.70 2.65
N GLN A 23 4.60 11.03 3.30
CA GLN A 23 4.59 11.64 4.64
C GLN A 23 4.50 10.56 5.72
N LEU A 24 3.72 9.50 5.49
CA LEU A 24 3.53 8.42 6.46
C LEU A 24 4.79 7.55 6.64
N VAL A 25 5.46 7.19 5.55
CA VAL A 25 6.63 6.30 5.55
C VAL A 25 7.74 6.77 6.50
N PRO A 26 8.25 8.02 6.45
CA PRO A 26 9.30 8.46 7.36
C PRO A 26 8.88 8.40 8.83
N LEU A 27 7.61 8.70 9.15
CA LEU A 27 7.09 8.62 10.52
C LEU A 27 7.09 7.16 11.02
N LEU A 28 6.70 6.20 10.19
CA LEU A 28 6.75 4.78 10.54
C LEU A 28 8.19 4.31 10.81
N MET A 29 9.14 4.76 9.98
CA MET A 29 10.56 4.44 10.17
C MET A 29 11.15 5.09 11.43
N GLU A 30 10.79 6.34 11.74
CA GLU A 30 11.18 7.03 12.98
C GLU A 30 10.67 6.28 14.23
N LEU A 31 9.48 5.68 14.12
CA LEU A 31 8.90 4.82 15.16
C LEU A 31 9.54 3.40 15.20
N GLY A 32 10.52 3.13 14.34
CA GLY A 32 11.32 1.91 14.33
C GLY A 32 10.71 0.74 13.55
N ALA A 33 9.77 1.00 12.63
CA ALA A 33 9.23 -0.02 11.73
C ALA A 33 10.19 -0.33 10.57
N TYR A 34 10.14 -1.56 10.06
CA TYR A 34 10.71 -1.93 8.77
C TYR A 34 9.63 -1.76 7.70
N VAL A 35 9.82 -0.80 6.79
CA VAL A 35 8.78 -0.41 5.84
C VAL A 35 9.03 -0.99 4.46
N ARG A 36 8.02 -1.69 3.92
CA ARG A 36 7.91 -2.07 2.51
C ARG A 36 6.93 -1.13 1.81
N ILE A 37 7.32 -0.62 0.63
CA ILE A 37 6.46 0.16 -0.26
C ILE A 37 6.07 -0.70 -1.44
N ALA A 38 4.75 -0.79 -1.71
CA ALA A 38 4.23 -1.34 -2.96
C ALA A 38 3.66 -0.22 -3.82
N SER A 39 4.17 -0.06 -5.05
CA SER A 39 3.70 0.99 -5.96
C SER A 39 3.94 0.63 -7.43
N VAL A 40 3.21 1.29 -8.33
CA VAL A 40 3.45 1.27 -9.79
C VAL A 40 4.31 2.45 -10.26
N ASP A 41 4.73 3.32 -9.34
CA ASP A 41 5.65 4.42 -9.63
C ASP A 41 7.11 3.94 -9.74
N SER A 42 8.02 4.86 -10.08
CA SER A 42 9.47 4.62 -10.02
C SER A 42 9.96 4.41 -8.58
N ALA A 43 10.86 3.44 -8.40
CA ALA A 43 11.57 3.21 -7.14
C ALA A 43 12.35 4.46 -6.66
N THR A 44 12.74 5.36 -7.56
CA THR A 44 13.41 6.63 -7.22
C THR A 44 12.54 7.58 -6.39
N LEU A 45 11.24 7.34 -6.30
CA LEU A 45 10.30 8.12 -5.48
C LEU A 45 10.07 7.50 -4.10
N ALA A 46 10.65 6.32 -3.84
CA ALA A 46 10.58 5.66 -2.55
C ALA A 46 11.46 6.39 -1.53
N TYR A 47 11.05 6.34 -0.27
CA TYR A 47 11.87 6.89 0.80
C TYR A 47 13.10 6.00 1.02
N GLU A 48 14.26 6.62 1.23
CA GLU A 48 15.51 5.90 1.42
C GLU A 48 15.46 4.99 2.66
N GLY A 49 16.03 3.78 2.53
CA GLY A 49 16.02 2.78 3.60
C GLY A 49 14.73 1.95 3.69
N THR A 50 13.79 2.13 2.76
CA THR A 50 12.63 1.22 2.60
C THR A 50 12.91 0.08 1.63
N GLU A 51 12.19 -1.03 1.80
CA GLU A 51 12.09 -2.05 0.74
C GLU A 51 11.07 -1.56 -0.29
N PHE A 52 11.47 -1.46 -1.57
CA PHE A 52 10.55 -1.08 -2.65
C PHE A 52 10.18 -2.29 -3.51
N VAL A 53 8.89 -2.47 -3.75
CA VAL A 53 8.35 -3.49 -4.66
C VAL A 53 7.48 -2.80 -5.71
N PHE A 54 7.88 -2.95 -6.97
CA PHE A 54 7.00 -2.60 -8.09
C PHE A 54 5.86 -3.62 -8.15
N ALA A 55 4.62 -3.18 -7.94
CA ALA A 55 3.47 -4.08 -7.87
C ALA A 55 2.20 -3.40 -8.36
N ASP A 56 1.57 -4.01 -9.38
CA ASP A 56 0.18 -3.73 -9.72
C ASP A 56 -0.72 -4.61 -8.85
N LEU A 57 -1.47 -3.96 -7.95
CA LEU A 57 -2.33 -4.63 -6.97
C LEU A 57 -3.68 -5.10 -7.55
N THR A 58 -3.94 -4.84 -8.82
CA THR A 58 -5.05 -5.51 -9.53
C THR A 58 -4.76 -6.99 -9.79
N ASP A 59 -3.49 -7.39 -9.76
CA ASP A 59 -3.05 -8.78 -9.73
C ASP A 59 -2.96 -9.29 -8.28
N PHE A 60 -3.78 -10.29 -7.96
CA PHE A 60 -3.84 -10.87 -6.62
C PHE A 60 -2.51 -11.53 -6.19
N SER A 61 -1.73 -12.06 -7.13
CA SER A 61 -0.43 -12.68 -6.82
C SER A 61 0.59 -11.65 -6.31
N ASN A 62 0.55 -10.43 -6.86
CA ASN A 62 1.34 -9.31 -6.37
C ASN A 62 0.90 -8.91 -4.95
N CYS A 63 -0.40 -8.91 -4.66
CA CYS A 63 -0.91 -8.64 -3.31
C CYS A 63 -0.37 -9.66 -2.28
N LEU A 64 -0.37 -10.95 -2.62
CA LEU A 64 0.22 -11.99 -1.76
C LEU A 64 1.72 -11.79 -1.55
N LEU A 65 2.45 -11.43 -2.60
CA LEU A 65 3.88 -11.16 -2.54
C LEU A 65 4.18 -10.01 -1.56
N VAL A 66 3.47 -8.88 -1.68
CA VAL A 66 3.75 -7.70 -0.85
C VAL A 66 3.27 -7.87 0.59
N CYS A 67 2.22 -8.65 0.84
CA CYS A 67 1.72 -8.97 2.17
C CYS A 67 2.54 -10.01 2.92
N LYS A 68 3.41 -10.77 2.23
CA LYS A 68 4.21 -11.81 2.85
C LYS A 68 5.10 -11.25 3.97
N ASP A 69 5.03 -11.90 5.14
CA ASP A 69 5.81 -11.59 6.36
C ASP A 69 5.55 -10.18 6.94
N MET A 70 4.40 -9.57 6.63
CA MET A 70 4.00 -8.25 7.14
C MET A 70 3.12 -8.36 8.38
N ASP A 71 3.34 -7.50 9.36
CA ASP A 71 2.49 -7.37 10.54
C ASP A 71 1.31 -6.42 10.30
N ILE A 72 1.54 -5.31 9.59
CA ILE A 72 0.58 -4.21 9.42
C ILE A 72 0.55 -3.74 7.97
N VAL A 73 -0.64 -3.43 7.44
CA VAL A 73 -0.83 -2.85 6.11
C VAL A 73 -1.50 -1.48 6.20
N PHE A 74 -0.80 -0.44 5.76
CA PHE A 74 -1.41 0.83 5.38
C PHE A 74 -1.74 0.82 3.89
N HIS A 75 -3.01 0.55 3.57
CA HIS A 75 -3.46 0.52 2.18
C HIS A 75 -3.80 1.93 1.67
N LEU A 76 -2.84 2.61 1.05
CA LEU A 76 -3.00 3.97 0.51
C LEU A 76 -3.00 4.01 -1.02
N ALA A 77 -2.86 2.86 -1.69
CA ALA A 77 -3.01 2.79 -3.14
C ALA A 77 -4.41 3.25 -3.57
N GLY A 78 -4.47 4.10 -4.58
CA GLY A 78 -5.71 4.72 -5.03
C GLY A 78 -5.55 5.35 -6.40
N ILE A 79 -6.60 5.28 -7.22
CA ILE A 79 -6.66 5.96 -8.51
C ILE A 79 -7.50 7.22 -8.35
N LYS A 80 -6.93 8.39 -8.65
CA LYS A 80 -7.64 9.66 -8.58
C LYS A 80 -8.54 9.84 -9.82
N GLY A 81 -9.85 9.75 -9.62
CA GLY A 81 -10.83 10.13 -10.65
C GLY A 81 -11.06 11.64 -10.65
N SER A 82 -10.78 12.32 -11.78
CA SER A 82 -11.21 13.72 -11.95
C SER A 82 -12.73 13.79 -12.21
N PRO A 83 -13.40 14.93 -11.97
CA PRO A 83 -14.83 15.05 -12.27
C PRO A 83 -15.19 14.66 -13.71
N LYS A 84 -14.34 15.03 -14.67
CA LYS A 84 -14.49 14.64 -16.08
C LYS A 84 -14.36 13.13 -16.27
N MET A 85 -13.35 12.51 -15.68
CA MET A 85 -13.15 11.05 -15.78
C MET A 85 -14.31 10.29 -15.15
N THR A 86 -14.86 10.77 -14.03
CA THR A 86 -16.04 10.18 -13.39
C THR A 86 -17.27 10.28 -14.29
N ALA A 87 -17.45 11.37 -15.02
CA ALA A 87 -18.58 11.54 -15.93
C ALA A 87 -18.45 10.69 -17.22
N GLU A 88 -17.25 10.60 -17.79
CA GLU A 88 -17.03 10.01 -19.11
C GLU A 88 -16.56 8.55 -19.06
N LYS A 89 -15.81 8.16 -18.03
CA LYS A 89 -15.13 6.87 -17.92
C LYS A 89 -15.14 6.32 -16.47
N PRO A 90 -16.30 6.23 -15.79
CA PRO A 90 -16.36 5.82 -14.39
C PRO A 90 -15.71 4.44 -14.14
N ALA A 91 -15.87 3.51 -15.07
CA ALA A 91 -15.32 2.16 -14.96
C ALA A 91 -13.78 2.12 -14.94
N SER A 92 -13.08 3.09 -15.57
CA SER A 92 -11.63 3.03 -15.74
C SER A 92 -10.84 3.19 -14.44
N PHE A 93 -11.45 3.74 -13.39
CA PHE A 93 -10.86 3.82 -12.05
C PHE A 93 -11.66 3.03 -11.02
N PHE A 94 -12.98 2.93 -11.18
CA PHE A 94 -13.83 2.25 -10.20
C PHE A 94 -13.57 0.74 -10.16
N VAL A 95 -13.52 0.07 -11.32
CA VAL A 95 -13.28 -1.38 -11.41
C VAL A 95 -11.92 -1.75 -10.82
N PRO A 96 -10.78 -1.16 -11.24
CA PRO A 96 -9.49 -1.45 -10.62
C PRO A 96 -9.46 -1.11 -9.13
N THR A 97 -10.15 -0.04 -8.69
CA THR A 97 -10.24 0.29 -7.27
C THR A 97 -10.92 -0.79 -6.44
N ILE A 98 -12.02 -1.37 -6.93
CA ILE A 98 -12.64 -2.53 -6.26
C ILE A 98 -11.68 -3.72 -6.24
N MET A 99 -11.04 -4.02 -7.38
CA MET A 99 -10.13 -5.17 -7.49
C MET A 99 -8.98 -5.06 -6.50
N PHE A 100 -8.19 -3.98 -6.53
CA PHE A 100 -7.03 -3.89 -5.63
C PHE A 100 -7.42 -3.77 -4.16
N ASN A 101 -8.58 -3.17 -3.83
CA ASN A 101 -9.05 -3.12 -2.45
C ASN A 101 -9.40 -4.51 -1.94
N THR A 102 -10.17 -5.27 -2.73
CA THR A 102 -10.59 -6.63 -2.34
C THR A 102 -9.43 -7.62 -2.35
N ASN A 103 -8.52 -7.53 -3.33
CA ASN A 103 -7.29 -8.31 -3.38
C ASN A 103 -6.42 -8.06 -2.16
N MET A 104 -6.19 -6.81 -1.77
CA MET A 104 -5.37 -6.48 -0.60
C MET A 104 -5.99 -6.96 0.70
N MET A 105 -7.31 -6.83 0.86
CA MET A 105 -8.01 -7.37 2.03
C MET A 105 -7.86 -8.91 2.12
N GLU A 106 -8.06 -9.63 1.02
CA GLU A 106 -7.92 -11.10 1.02
C GLU A 106 -6.46 -11.54 1.16
N ALA A 107 -5.50 -10.83 0.57
CA ALA A 107 -4.08 -11.14 0.70
C ALA A 107 -3.60 -10.92 2.13
N ALA A 108 -3.97 -9.79 2.76
CA ALA A 108 -3.68 -9.52 4.16
C ALA A 108 -4.24 -10.63 5.08
N ARG A 109 -5.49 -11.06 4.83
CA ARG A 109 -6.12 -12.17 5.55
C ARG A 109 -5.37 -13.49 5.36
N LYS A 110 -4.99 -13.84 4.12
CA LYS A 110 -4.25 -15.09 3.83
C LYS A 110 -2.83 -15.09 4.40
N CYS A 111 -2.21 -13.92 4.51
CA CYS A 111 -0.87 -13.75 5.09
C CYS A 111 -0.88 -13.57 6.61
N ASN A 112 -2.05 -13.62 7.26
CA ASN A 112 -2.22 -13.41 8.71
C ASN A 112 -1.67 -12.04 9.19
N VAL A 113 -1.84 -11.00 8.37
CA VAL A 113 -1.55 -9.62 8.78
C VAL A 113 -2.42 -9.26 9.99
N GLU A 114 -1.82 -8.62 10.99
CA GLU A 114 -2.50 -8.27 12.25
C GLU A 114 -3.51 -7.12 12.07
N ARG A 115 -3.20 -6.17 11.18
CA ARG A 115 -3.98 -4.94 10.99
C ARG A 115 -3.91 -4.34 9.59
#